data_AF-A0A831LQF0-F1
#
_entry.id   AF-A0A831LQF0-F1
#
_cell.length_a   1.000
_cell.length_b   1.000
_cell.length_c   1.000
_cell.angle_alpha   90.00
_cell.angle_beta   90.00
_cell.angle_gamma   90.00
#
_symmetry.space_group_name_H-M   'P 1'
#
loop_
_entity.id
_entity.type
_entity.pdbx_description
1 polymer ?
#
loop_
_entity_poly.entity_id
_entity_poly.type
_entity_poly.pdbx_seq_one_letter_code
_entity_poly.pdbx_strand_id
1 'polypeptide(L)'
;MTEVSDAELKKVIADFLDMGLVENIVAMFRREPKYYAWAGELLNDSRFQVRLGVSVLFEELRDAQPGQVDLATPSLLALLHAVPPLPAYVRGEAVSVLAIIGSAAAMDGVRAMAVDPDPLVAEVAMDVLGEGV
;
A
#
# COMPACT_ATOMS: atom_id res chain seq x y z
N MET A 1 8.42 6.84 -31.20
CA MET A 1 8.02 7.30 -29.86
C MET A 1 8.34 6.15 -28.93
N THR A 2 9.35 6.28 -28.06
CA THR A 2 9.73 5.23 -27.12
C THR A 2 8.65 5.13 -26.06
N GLU A 3 8.00 3.98 -25.99
CA GLU A 3 7.04 3.67 -24.93
C GLU A 3 7.77 3.66 -23.59
N VAL A 4 7.31 4.44 -22.61
CA VAL A 4 7.90 4.46 -21.27
C VAL A 4 7.64 3.11 -20.62
N SER A 5 8.68 2.46 -20.10
CA SER A 5 8.53 1.15 -19.47
C SER A 5 7.78 1.26 -18.13
N ASP A 6 7.13 0.18 -17.71
CA ASP A 6 6.47 0.12 -16.39
C ASP A 6 7.46 0.39 -15.24
N ALA A 7 8.72 -0.03 -15.38
CA ALA A 7 9.76 0.21 -14.37
C ALA A 7 10.12 1.70 -14.26
N GLU A 8 10.26 2.40 -15.38
CA GLU A 8 10.48 3.85 -15.39
C GLU A 8 9.28 4.59 -14.83
N LEU A 9 8.06 4.15 -15.13
CA LEU A 9 6.86 4.80 -14.64
C LEU A 9 6.65 4.61 -13.14
N LYS A 10 6.91 3.40 -12.61
CA LYS A 10 6.92 3.14 -11.15
C LYS A 10 7.92 4.05 -10.45
N LYS A 11 9.10 4.24 -11.03
CA LYS A 11 10.10 5.18 -10.49
C LYS A 11 9.59 6.62 -10.46
N VAL A 12 8.97 7.09 -11.54
CA VAL A 12 8.37 8.44 -11.59
C VAL A 12 7.29 8.58 -10.51
N ILE A 13 6.43 7.58 -10.35
CA ILE A 13 5.39 7.58 -9.30
C ILE A 13 6.06 7.69 -7.92
N ALA A 14 7.04 6.84 -7.63
CA ALA A 14 7.74 6.85 -6.36
C ALA A 14 8.44 8.20 -6.10
N ASP A 15 9.11 8.78 -7.09
CA ASP A 15 9.76 10.08 -6.97
C ASP A 15 8.75 11.21 -6.66
N PHE A 16 7.54 11.14 -7.23
CA PHE A 16 6.48 12.11 -6.93
C PHE A 16 5.91 11.92 -5.52
N LEU A 17 5.77 10.69 -5.05
CA LEU A 17 5.37 10.39 -3.67
C LEU A 17 6.43 10.90 -2.67
N ASP A 18 7.71 10.70 -2.97
CA ASP A 18 8.84 11.22 -2.17
C ASP A 18 8.82 12.76 -2.05
N MET A 19 8.38 13.45 -3.11
CA MET A 19 8.20 14.91 -3.13
C MET A 19 6.88 15.39 -2.51
N GLY A 20 6.01 14.49 -2.03
CA GLY A 20 4.68 14.83 -1.50
C GLY A 20 3.67 15.26 -2.57
N LEU A 21 3.93 15.01 -3.85
CA LEU A 21 3.05 15.38 -4.97
C LEU A 21 1.94 14.33 -5.20
N VAL A 22 1.23 13.95 -4.13
CA VAL A 22 0.25 12.85 -4.14
C VAL A 22 -0.92 13.12 -5.07
N GLU A 23 -1.42 14.35 -5.17
CA GLU A 23 -2.54 14.72 -6.05
C GLU A 23 -2.29 14.37 -7.53
N ASN A 24 -1.04 14.50 -7.99
CA ASN A 24 -0.65 14.13 -9.34
C ASN A 24 -0.75 12.61 -9.55
N ILE A 25 -0.39 11.84 -8.53
CA ILE A 25 -0.44 10.37 -8.56
C ILE A 25 -1.88 9.88 -8.44
N VAL A 26 -2.72 10.53 -7.63
CA VAL A 26 -4.17 10.30 -7.61
C VAL A 26 -4.75 10.47 -9.02
N ALA A 27 -4.39 11.56 -9.71
CA ALA A 27 -4.87 11.80 -11.07
C ALA A 27 -4.41 10.72 -12.08
N MET A 28 -3.21 10.14 -11.89
CA MET A 28 -2.72 9.03 -12.69
C MET A 28 -3.49 7.73 -12.41
N PHE A 29 -3.63 7.33 -11.15
CA PHE A 29 -4.33 6.11 -10.75
C PHE A 29 -5.80 6.11 -11.16
N ARG A 30 -6.46 7.28 -11.12
CA ARG A 30 -7.86 7.42 -11.57
C ARG A 30 -8.08 7.12 -13.05
N ARG A 31 -7.04 7.26 -13.87
CA ARG A 31 -7.09 7.04 -15.32
C ARG A 31 -6.71 5.62 -15.70
N GLU A 32 -5.80 5.01 -14.95
CA GLU A 32 -5.14 3.77 -15.34
C GLU A 32 -5.19 2.75 -14.18
N PRO A 33 -6.20 1.86 -14.18
CA PRO A 33 -6.40 0.87 -13.12
C PRO A 33 -5.25 -0.12 -12.94
N LYS A 34 -4.37 -0.31 -13.93
CA LYS A 34 -3.23 -1.22 -13.77
C LYS A 34 -2.25 -0.76 -12.66
N TYR A 35 -2.24 0.53 -12.33
CA TYR A 35 -1.32 1.07 -11.32
C TYR A 35 -1.63 0.59 -9.90
N TYR A 36 -2.88 0.22 -9.59
CA TYR A 36 -3.22 -0.35 -8.28
C TYR A 36 -2.45 -1.65 -7.99
N ALA A 37 -2.18 -2.45 -9.03
CA ALA A 37 -1.39 -3.68 -8.89
C ALA A 37 0.08 -3.41 -8.54
N TRP A 38 0.56 -2.16 -8.63
CA TRP A 38 1.92 -1.76 -8.26
C TRP A 38 2.03 -1.29 -6.82
N ALA A 39 0.94 -1.21 -6.07
CA ALA A 39 0.94 -0.70 -4.70
C ALA A 39 1.94 -1.45 -3.81
N GLY A 40 1.97 -2.78 -3.88
CA GLY A 40 2.95 -3.58 -3.15
C GLY A 40 4.41 -3.26 -3.51
N GLU A 41 4.71 -3.02 -4.79
CA GLU A 41 6.06 -2.66 -5.22
C GLU A 41 6.46 -1.25 -4.78
N LEU A 42 5.53 -0.28 -4.87
CA LEU A 42 5.75 1.09 -4.40
C LEU A 42 5.94 1.16 -2.89
N LEU A 43 5.19 0.34 -2.14
CA LEU A 43 5.31 0.26 -0.68
C LEU A 43 6.58 -0.47 -0.23
N ASN A 44 7.22 -1.26 -1.10
CA ASN A 44 8.51 -1.86 -0.82
C ASN A 44 9.71 -0.93 -1.17
N ASP A 45 9.46 0.36 -1.44
CA ASP A 45 10.51 1.35 -1.65
C ASP A 45 11.29 1.61 -0.33
N SER A 46 12.60 1.79 -0.43
CA SER A 46 13.46 2.00 0.74
C SER A 46 13.25 3.37 1.40
N ARG A 47 12.74 4.35 0.65
CA ARG A 47 12.48 5.72 1.14
C ARG A 47 11.18 5.74 1.95
N PHE A 48 11.30 6.15 3.21
CA PHE A 48 10.13 6.31 4.09
C PHE A 48 9.07 7.25 3.52
N GLN A 49 9.47 8.37 2.88
CA GLN A 49 8.52 9.34 2.32
C GLN A 49 7.69 8.75 1.18
N VAL A 50 8.26 7.85 0.37
CA VAL A 50 7.49 7.14 -0.67
C VAL A 50 6.39 6.30 -0.04
N ARG A 51 6.73 5.52 0.99
CA ARG A 51 5.77 4.62 1.65
C ARG A 51 4.69 5.38 2.39
N LEU A 52 5.04 6.48 3.08
CA LEU A 52 4.07 7.41 3.64
C LEU A 52 3.16 7.99 2.53
N GLY A 53 3.74 8.37 1.40
CA GLY A 53 3.01 8.84 0.23
C GLY A 53 2.04 7.79 -0.33
N VAL A 54 2.38 6.50 -0.28
CA VAL A 54 1.46 5.41 -0.66
C VAL A 54 0.26 5.37 0.29
N SER A 55 0.47 5.48 1.61
CA SER A 55 -0.66 5.52 2.56
C SER A 55 -1.61 6.68 2.27
N VAL A 56 -1.07 7.90 2.10
CA VAL A 56 -1.86 9.10 1.77
C VAL A 56 -2.57 8.95 0.41
N LEU A 57 -1.88 8.38 -0.59
CA LEU A 57 -2.47 8.10 -1.90
C LEU A 57 -3.73 7.22 -1.77
N PHE A 58 -3.70 6.19 -0.92
CA PHE A 58 -4.84 5.29 -0.74
C PHE A 58 -5.98 5.93 0.05
N GLU A 59 -5.71 6.84 0.99
CA GLU A 59 -6.74 7.65 1.65
C GLU A 59 -7.48 8.51 0.63
N GLU A 60 -6.73 9.23 -0.21
CA GLU A 60 -7.29 10.10 -1.26
C GLU A 60 -8.04 9.29 -2.33
N LEU A 61 -7.52 8.12 -2.75
CA LEU A 61 -8.17 7.26 -3.73
C LEU A 61 -9.44 6.59 -3.19
N ARG A 62 -9.48 6.26 -1.89
CA ARG A 62 -10.70 5.75 -1.26
C ARG A 62 -11.82 6.78 -1.35
N ASP A 63 -11.50 8.05 -1.17
CA ASP A 63 -12.51 9.12 -1.21
C ASP A 63 -12.87 9.50 -2.65
N ALA A 64 -11.89 9.52 -3.56
CA ALA A 64 -12.09 9.91 -4.96
C ALA A 64 -12.66 8.79 -5.85
N GLN A 65 -12.33 7.52 -5.59
CA GLN A 65 -12.71 6.37 -6.40
C GLN A 65 -12.78 5.06 -5.58
N PRO A 66 -13.69 4.97 -4.59
CA PRO A 66 -13.76 3.84 -3.65
C PRO A 66 -13.94 2.48 -4.34
N GLY A 67 -14.58 2.44 -5.52
CA GLY A 67 -14.82 1.20 -6.26
C GLY A 67 -13.57 0.56 -6.89
N GLN A 68 -12.39 1.21 -6.81
CA GLN A 68 -11.15 0.69 -7.43
C GLN A 68 -10.02 0.39 -6.44
N VAL A 69 -10.05 0.90 -5.22
CA VAL A 69 -8.92 0.73 -4.27
C VAL A 69 -8.62 -0.74 -3.96
N ASP A 70 -9.63 -1.61 -4.02
CA ASP A 70 -9.47 -3.05 -3.79
C ASP A 70 -8.65 -3.77 -4.88
N LEU A 71 -8.43 -3.15 -6.04
CA LEU A 71 -7.53 -3.67 -7.07
C LEU A 71 -6.08 -3.81 -6.58
N ALA A 72 -5.70 -3.09 -5.52
CA ALA A 72 -4.39 -3.15 -4.92
C ALA A 72 -4.20 -4.32 -3.95
N THR A 73 -5.29 -4.87 -3.40
CA THR A 73 -5.29 -5.88 -2.35
C THR A 73 -4.38 -7.08 -2.66
N PRO A 74 -4.41 -7.69 -3.87
CA PRO A 74 -3.52 -8.83 -4.16
C PRO A 74 -2.04 -8.48 -4.03
N SER A 75 -1.63 -7.28 -4.47
CA SER A 75 -0.23 -6.85 -4.42
C SER A 75 0.25 -6.58 -2.98
N LEU A 76 -0.64 -6.09 -2.12
CA LEU A 76 -0.36 -5.79 -0.72
C LEU A 76 -0.33 -7.06 0.13
N LEU A 77 -1.27 -8.00 -0.08
CA LEU A 77 -1.26 -9.30 0.57
C LEU A 77 0.01 -10.09 0.25
N ALA A 78 0.57 -9.93 -0.96
CA ALA A 78 1.84 -10.55 -1.32
C ALA A 78 3.01 -10.10 -0.44
N LEU A 79 2.99 -8.87 0.09
CA LEU A 79 4.00 -8.37 1.02
C LEU A 79 3.93 -9.07 2.39
N LEU A 80 2.71 -9.35 2.86
CA LEU A 80 2.47 -10.03 4.13
C LEU A 80 2.92 -11.51 4.09
N HIS A 81 2.78 -12.15 2.93
CA HIS A 81 3.09 -13.58 2.73
C HIS A 81 4.46 -13.84 2.09
N ALA A 82 5.31 -12.83 1.95
CA ALA A 82 6.62 -12.97 1.32
C ALA A 82 7.52 -13.95 2.09
N VAL A 83 8.29 -14.75 1.33
CA VAL A 83 9.26 -15.70 1.87
C VAL A 83 10.62 -15.50 1.18
N PRO A 84 11.69 -15.11 1.91
CA PRO A 84 11.70 -14.79 3.34
C PRO A 84 10.85 -13.55 3.68
N PRO A 85 10.44 -13.37 4.95
CA PRO A 85 9.66 -12.20 5.36
C PRO A 85 10.36 -10.88 4.99
N LEU A 86 9.59 -9.93 4.46
CA LEU A 86 10.05 -8.56 4.24
C LEU A 86 10.33 -7.85 5.57
N PRO A 87 11.02 -6.70 5.61
CA PRO A 87 11.21 -5.94 6.84
C PRO A 87 9.90 -5.57 7.55
N ALA A 88 9.92 -5.52 8.88
CA ALA A 88 8.74 -5.26 9.69
C ALA A 88 8.02 -3.95 9.33
N TYR A 89 8.78 -2.89 9.02
CA TYR A 89 8.20 -1.61 8.62
C TYR A 89 7.37 -1.71 7.33
N VAL A 90 7.78 -2.51 6.34
CA VAL A 90 7.02 -2.71 5.09
C VAL A 90 5.75 -3.49 5.39
N ARG A 91 5.82 -4.54 6.21
CA ARG A 91 4.65 -5.35 6.58
C ARG A 91 3.63 -4.53 7.36
N GLY A 92 4.07 -3.74 8.35
CA GLY A 92 3.20 -2.86 9.14
C GLY A 92 2.53 -1.79 8.27
N GLU A 93 3.27 -1.14 7.37
CA GLU A 93 2.65 -0.18 6.44
C GLU A 93 1.67 -0.86 5.47
N ALA A 94 1.95 -2.09 5.03
CA ALA A 94 1.00 -2.86 4.21
C ALA A 94 -0.30 -3.14 4.95
N VAL A 95 -0.24 -3.46 6.25
CA VAL A 95 -1.41 -3.58 7.13
C VAL A 95 -2.21 -2.29 7.15
N SER A 96 -1.55 -1.14 7.32
CA SER A 96 -2.21 0.18 7.32
C SER A 96 -2.93 0.46 6.00
N VAL A 97 -2.29 0.19 4.85
CA VAL A 97 -2.91 0.40 3.54
C VAL A 97 -4.09 -0.57 3.31
N LEU A 98 -3.97 -1.83 3.71
CA LEU A 98 -5.08 -2.80 3.65
C LEU A 98 -6.26 -2.35 4.53
N ALA A 99 -6.01 -1.78 5.71
CA ALA A 99 -7.05 -1.22 6.56
C ALA A 99 -7.74 0.00 5.92
N ILE A 100 -7.00 0.86 5.19
CA ILE A 100 -7.58 1.96 4.40
C ILE A 100 -8.49 1.42 3.29
N ILE A 101 -8.09 0.35 2.61
CA ILE A 101 -8.89 -0.30 1.56
C ILE A 101 -10.19 -0.88 2.13
N GLY A 102 -10.11 -1.56 3.28
CA GLY A 102 -11.28 -1.96 4.07
C GLY A 102 -12.19 -3.02 3.43
N SER A 103 -11.80 -3.62 2.31
CA SER A 103 -12.54 -4.74 1.72
C SER A 103 -12.45 -5.99 2.62
N ALA A 104 -13.37 -6.94 2.44
CA ALA A 104 -13.35 -8.18 3.23
C ALA A 104 -12.00 -8.91 3.13
N ALA A 105 -11.46 -9.04 1.91
CA ALA A 105 -10.17 -9.68 1.67
C ALA A 105 -9.00 -8.88 2.28
N ALA A 106 -9.04 -7.55 2.20
CA ALA A 106 -8.02 -6.72 2.82
C ALA A 106 -8.02 -6.85 4.35
N MET A 107 -9.22 -6.81 4.96
CA MET A 107 -9.37 -6.96 6.41
C MET A 107 -9.04 -8.36 6.93
N ASP A 108 -9.23 -9.41 6.13
CA ASP A 108 -8.74 -10.75 6.47
C ASP A 108 -7.20 -10.79 6.54
N GLY A 109 -6.53 -10.09 5.63
CA GLY A 109 -5.09 -9.87 5.67
C GLY A 109 -4.66 -9.14 6.95
N VAL A 110 -5.34 -8.05 7.30
CA VAL A 110 -5.09 -7.30 8.55
C VAL A 110 -5.21 -8.21 9.77
N ARG A 111 -6.29 -8.99 9.89
CA ARG A 111 -6.49 -9.92 11.03
C ARG A 111 -5.41 -10.98 11.13
N ALA A 112 -4.92 -11.49 10.00
CA ALA A 112 -3.84 -12.47 10.00
C ALA A 112 -2.54 -11.90 10.59
N MET A 113 -2.34 -10.57 10.52
CA MET A 113 -1.14 -9.91 11.04
C MET A 113 -1.18 -9.62 12.53
N ALA A 114 -2.33 -9.76 13.22
CA ALA A 114 -2.42 -9.60 14.67
C ALA A 114 -1.59 -10.62 15.47
N VAL A 115 -1.09 -11.67 14.81
CA VAL A 115 -0.20 -12.69 15.36
C VAL A 115 1.16 -12.73 14.66
N ASP A 116 1.57 -11.66 13.98
CA ASP A 116 2.90 -11.55 13.37
C ASP A 116 3.99 -11.75 14.44
N PRO A 117 5.09 -12.47 14.11
CA PRO A 117 6.18 -12.68 15.06
C PRO A 117 6.90 -11.38 15.47
N ASP A 118 6.82 -10.32 14.66
CA ASP A 118 7.30 -9.00 15.03
C ASP A 118 6.20 -8.25 15.80
N PRO A 119 6.45 -7.86 17.06
CA PRO A 119 5.43 -7.25 17.92
C PRO A 119 4.91 -5.92 17.37
N LEU A 120 5.72 -5.17 16.61
CA LEU A 120 5.28 -3.89 16.03
C LEU A 120 4.27 -4.10 14.90
N VAL A 121 4.42 -5.18 14.12
CA VAL A 121 3.45 -5.50 13.05
C VAL A 121 2.14 -5.98 13.66
N ALA A 122 2.22 -6.82 14.70
CA ALA A 122 1.05 -7.27 15.45
C ALA A 122 0.29 -6.11 16.12
N GLU A 123 1.02 -5.18 16.74
CA GLU A 123 0.46 -3.96 17.34
C GLU A 123 -0.29 -3.12 16.30
N VAL A 124 0.34 -2.83 15.15
CA VAL A 124 -0.33 -2.09 14.06
C VAL A 124 -1.63 -2.77 13.62
N ALA A 125 -1.63 -4.09 13.48
CA ALA A 125 -2.82 -4.85 13.09
C ALA A 125 -3.93 -4.78 14.16
N MET A 126 -3.60 -4.91 15.43
CA MET A 126 -4.57 -4.80 16.53
C MET A 126 -5.12 -3.37 16.65
N ASP A 127 -4.28 -2.36 16.48
CA ASP A 127 -4.68 -0.95 16.55
C ASP A 127 -5.71 -0.61 15.47
N VAL A 128 -5.45 -1.00 14.21
CA VAL A 128 -6.40 -0.71 13.11
C VAL A 128 -7.68 -1.54 13.20
N LEU A 129 -7.66 -2.67 13.91
CA LEU A 129 -8.87 -3.47 14.21
C LEU A 129 -9.69 -2.87 15.36
N GLY A 130 -9.14 -1.91 16.11
CA GLY A 130 -9.74 -1.41 17.35
C GLY A 130 -9.66 -2.40 18.51
N GLU A 131 -8.69 -3.32 18.46
CA GLU A 131 -8.41 -4.35 19.47
C GLU A 131 -7.18 -3.99 20.34
N GLY A 132 -6.68 -2.76 20.23
CA GLY A 132 -5.62 -2.22 21.09
C GLY A 132 -6.06 -2.10 22.57
N VAL A 133 -5.13 -2.40 23.48
CA VAL A 133 -5.30 -2.55 24.94
C VAL A 133 -5.94 -1.34 25.62
#